data_AF-A0A7V8VLC9-F1
#
_entry.id   AF-A0A7V8VLC9-F1
#
_cell.length_a   1.000
_cell.length_b   1.000
_cell.length_c   1.000
_cell.angle_alpha   90.00
_cell.angle_beta   90.00
_cell.angle_gamma   90.00
#
_symmetry.space_group_name_H-M   'P 1'
#
loop_
_entity.id
_entity.type
_entity.pdbx_description
1 polymer ?
#
loop_
_entity_poly.entity_id
_entity_poly.type
_entity_poly.pdbx_seq_one_letter_code
_entity_poly.pdbx_strand_id
1 'polypeptide(L)'
;MRVVLFYHSLVSDWNHGNAHFLRGIVTELIARGHQVSIYEPEDSWSRQKLVQEYGETAVAEFHARYPVLDSTRYRLETLDLDDIL
;
A
#
# COMPACT_ATOMS: atom_id res chain seq x y z
N MET A 1 -0.18 -10.85 15.95
CA MET A 1 -1.53 -10.92 15.33
C MET A 1 -1.36 -10.94 13.82
N ARG A 2 -2.33 -11.47 13.07
CA ARG A 2 -2.44 -11.29 11.61
C ARG A 2 -3.41 -10.14 11.36
N VAL A 3 -2.97 -9.14 10.59
CA VAL A 3 -3.75 -7.94 10.28
C VAL A 3 -3.74 -7.75 8.77
N VAL A 4 -4.93 -7.70 8.18
CA VAL A 4 -5.12 -7.46 6.74
C VAL A 4 -5.72 -6.08 6.57
N LEU A 5 -5.06 -5.23 5.78
CA LEU A 5 -5.40 -3.81 5.63
C LEU A 5 -5.65 -3.49 4.17
N PHE A 6 -6.83 -2.96 3.87
CA PHE A 6 -7.19 -2.49 2.52
C PHE A 6 -7.06 -0.97 2.49
N TYR A 7 -6.13 -0.47 1.68
CA TYR A 7 -5.85 0.95 1.55
C TYR A 7 -6.19 1.45 0.16
N HIS A 8 -6.55 2.72 0.09
CA HIS A 8 -6.66 3.39 -1.21
C HIS A 8 -5.28 3.48 -1.87
N SER A 9 -4.26 3.92 -1.11
CA SER A 9 -2.87 3.85 -1.54
C SER A 9 -1.91 3.90 -0.35
N LEU A 10 -0.95 2.98 -0.30
CA LEU A 10 0.21 3.03 0.60
C LEU A 10 1.39 3.69 -0.11
N VAL A 11 1.58 3.34 -1.39
CA VAL A 11 2.72 3.77 -2.22
C VAL A 11 2.63 5.24 -2.59
N SER A 12 1.46 5.70 -3.03
CA SER A 12 1.24 7.09 -3.47
C SER A 12 0.54 7.94 -2.41
N ASP A 13 1.08 9.13 -2.17
CA ASP A 13 0.49 10.23 -1.40
C ASP A 13 -0.04 11.35 -2.31
N TRP A 14 -0.06 11.14 -3.63
CA TRP A 14 -0.59 12.11 -4.59
C TRP A 14 -2.06 12.43 -4.30
N ASN A 15 -2.33 13.64 -3.81
CA ASN A 15 -3.62 14.07 -3.25
C ASN A 15 -4.20 13.09 -2.21
N HIS A 16 -3.36 12.26 -1.59
CA HIS A 16 -3.70 11.24 -0.60
C HIS A 16 -2.75 11.32 0.62
N GLY A 17 -2.76 12.47 1.30
CA GLY A 17 -1.87 12.72 2.45
C GLY A 17 -2.02 11.74 3.62
N ASN A 18 -3.15 11.02 3.71
CA ASN A 18 -3.35 9.97 4.71
C ASN A 18 -2.36 8.81 4.56
N ALA A 19 -1.75 8.60 3.38
CA ALA A 19 -0.75 7.57 3.15
C ALA A 19 0.38 7.63 4.19
N HIS A 20 0.84 8.83 4.57
CA HIS A 20 1.89 8.97 5.59
C HIS A 20 1.49 8.43 6.96
N PHE A 21 0.25 8.67 7.37
CA PHE A 21 -0.28 8.15 8.63
C PHE A 21 -0.43 6.63 8.60
N LEU A 22 -0.94 6.09 7.48
CA LEU A 22 -1.05 4.65 7.26
C LEU A 22 0.32 3.94 7.27
N ARG A 23 1.32 4.52 6.60
CA ARG A 23 2.72 4.05 6.65
C ARG A 23 3.23 3.96 8.08
N GLY A 24 2.93 4.95 8.93
CA GLY A 24 3.28 4.95 10.35
C GLY A 24 2.63 3.81 11.13
N ILE A 25 1.31 3.63 10.96
CA ILE A 25 0.57 2.53 11.61
C ILE A 25 1.18 1.18 11.24
N VAL A 26 1.36 0.92 9.95
CA VAL A 26 1.89 -0.34 9.44
C VAL A 26 3.30 -0.59 9.97
N THR A 27 4.17 0.43 9.89
CA THR A 27 5.55 0.33 10.37
C THR A 27 5.58 -0.12 11.83
N GLU A 28 4.73 0.47 12.68
CA GLU A 28 4.69 0.13 14.09
C GLU A 28 4.09 -1.26 14.36
N LEU A 29 3.06 -1.67 13.59
CA LEU A 29 2.51 -3.02 13.70
C LEU A 29 3.57 -4.08 13.34
N ILE A 30 4.32 -3.85 12.27
CA ILE A 30 5.43 -4.72 11.86
C ILE A 30 6.53 -4.72 12.92
N ALA A 31 6.92 -3.55 13.45
CA ALA A 31 7.95 -3.42 14.48
C ALA A 31 7.61 -4.18 15.78
N ARG A 32 6.32 -4.32 16.09
CA ARG A 32 5.80 -5.11 17.23
C ARG A 32 5.67 -6.61 16.92
N GLY A 33 6.13 -7.06 15.75
CA GLY A 33 6.11 -8.46 15.35
C GLY A 33 4.73 -8.96 14.92
N HIS A 34 3.82 -8.08 14.50
CA HIS A 34 2.57 -8.49 13.88
C HIS A 34 2.80 -8.85 12.40
N GLN A 35 2.07 -9.84 11.91
CA GLN A 35 2.00 -10.15 10.48
C GLN A 35 1.01 -9.19 9.84
N VAL A 36 1.49 -8.36 8.92
CA VAL A 36 0.68 -7.33 8.27
C VAL A 36 0.69 -7.58 6.77
N SER A 37 -0.49 -7.68 6.17
CA SER A 37 -0.67 -7.77 4.72
C SER A 37 -1.50 -6.57 4.26
N ILE A 38 -1.01 -5.85 3.26
CA ILE A 38 -1.63 -4.63 2.77
C ILE A 38 -2.06 -4.86 1.34
N TYR A 39 -3.28 -4.42 1.04
CA TYR A 39 -3.90 -4.56 -0.26
C TYR A 39 -4.29 -3.18 -0.81
N GLU A 40 -3.86 -2.88 -2.03
CA GLU A 40 -4.20 -1.66 -2.75
C GLU A 40 -4.97 -2.00 -4.03
N PRO A 41 -6.03 -1.26 -4.40
CA PRO A 41 -6.70 -1.51 -5.66
C PRO A 41 -5.77 -1.20 -6.84
N GLU A 42 -5.77 -2.05 -7.87
CA GLU A 42 -4.98 -1.85 -9.10
C GLU A 42 -5.33 -0.53 -9.79
N ASP A 43 -6.58 -0.09 -9.65
CA ASP A 43 -7.12 1.16 -10.19
C ASP A 43 -7.07 2.34 -9.20
N SER A 44 -6.17 2.28 -8.20
CA SER A 44 -5.92 3.39 -7.28
C SER A 44 -5.60 4.70 -8.02
N TRP A 45 -6.54 5.64 -8.02
CA TRP A 45 -6.39 6.92 -8.71
C TRP A 45 -5.15 7.69 -8.23
N SER A 46 -4.82 7.63 -6.94
CA SER A 46 -3.64 8.29 -6.37
C SER A 46 -2.35 7.73 -6.98
N ARG A 47 -2.24 6.40 -7.07
CA ARG A 47 -1.06 5.74 -7.67
C ARG A 47 -0.99 5.94 -9.18
N GLN A 48 -2.12 5.87 -9.88
CA GLN A 48 -2.16 6.11 -11.34
C GLN A 48 -1.70 7.53 -11.69
N LYS A 49 -2.15 8.54 -10.93
CA LYS A 49 -1.77 9.94 -11.16
C LYS A 49 -0.29 10.20 -10.83
N LEU A 50 0.23 9.60 -9.75
CA LEU A 50 1.66 9.63 -9.44
C LEU A 50 2.49 9.10 -10.60
N VAL A 51 2.17 7.91 -11.12
CA VAL A 51 2.90 7.30 -12.24
C VAL A 51 2.74 8.12 -13.52
N GLN A 52 1.57 8.69 -13.77
CA GLN A 52 1.35 9.57 -14.93
C GLN A 52 2.22 10.83 -14.89
N GLU A 53 2.39 11.44 -13.70
CA GLU A 53 3.10 12.72 -13.56
C GLU A 53 4.60 12.57 -13.32
N TYR A 54 5.02 11.53 -12.59
CA TYR A 54 6.40 11.33 -12.15
C TYR A 54 7.05 10.03 -12.64
N GLY A 55 6.29 9.17 -13.33
CA GLY A 55 6.75 7.88 -13.83
C GLY A 55 6.86 6.80 -12.75
N GLU A 56 7.23 5.59 -13.18
CA GLU A 56 7.43 4.44 -12.28
C GLU A 56 8.60 4.63 -11.30
N THR A 57 9.51 5.58 -11.57
CA THR A 57 10.62 5.91 -10.66
C THR A 57 10.11 6.34 -9.29
N ALA A 58 9.00 7.07 -9.21
CA ALA A 58 8.42 7.48 -7.92
C ALA A 58 7.98 6.28 -7.06
N VAL A 59 7.51 5.19 -7.70
CA VAL A 59 7.18 3.94 -7.01
C VAL A 59 8.45 3.24 -6.52
N ALA A 60 9.49 3.20 -7.35
CA ALA A 60 10.78 2.62 -6.96
C ALA A 60 11.43 3.39 -5.79
N GLU A 61 11.34 4.72 -5.80
CA GLU A 61 11.81 5.58 -4.70
C GLU A 61 11.05 5.33 -3.40
N PHE A 62 9.74 5.11 -3.47
CA PHE A 62 8.95 4.71 -2.30
C PHE A 62 9.50 3.42 -1.68
N HIS A 63 9.69 2.36 -2.45
CA HIS A 63 10.21 1.09 -1.93
C HIS A 63 11.65 1.20 -1.44
N ALA A 64 12.48 2.04 -2.08
CA ALA A 64 13.84 2.32 -1.62
C ALA A 64 13.85 3.05 -0.26
N ARG A 65 12.89 3.95 -0.03
CA ARG A 65 12.79 4.74 1.21
C ARG A 65 12.11 3.99 2.35
N TYR A 66 11.19 3.09 2.01
CA TYR A 66 10.38 2.30 2.94
C TYR A 66 10.51 0.79 2.63
N PRO A 67 11.69 0.18 2.80
CA PRO A 67 11.95 -1.20 2.35
C PRO A 67 11.14 -2.26 3.10
N VAL A 68 10.54 -1.92 4.24
CA VAL A 68 9.68 -2.80 5.04
C VAL A 68 8.20 -2.66 4.71
N LEU A 69 7.82 -1.64 3.93
CA LEU A 69 6.45 -1.37 3.56
C LEU A 69 6.20 -1.86 2.14
N ASP A 70 5.36 -2.86 2.02
CA ASP A 70 4.98 -3.43 0.74
C ASP A 70 3.48 -3.74 0.71
N SER A 71 2.93 -3.81 -0.50
CA SER A 71 1.51 -4.03 -0.71
C SER A 71 1.26 -4.90 -1.94
N THR A 72 0.19 -5.69 -1.86
CA THR A 72 -0.30 -6.48 -2.97
C THR A 72 -1.39 -5.68 -3.67
N ARG A 73 -1.29 -5.56 -5.00
CA ARG A 73 -2.37 -4.96 -5.78
C ARG A 73 -3.47 -5.97 -6.05
N TYR A 74 -4.73 -5.56 -5.98
CA TYR A 74 -5.87 -6.41 -6.25
C TYR A 74 -6.86 -5.78 -7.24
N ARG A 75 -7.64 -6.65 -7.91
CA ARG A 75 -8.86 -6.29 -8.63
C ARG A 75 -10.05 -6.81 -7.87
N LEU A 76 -11.07 -5.98 -7.68
CA LEU A 76 -12.23 -6.33 -6.86
C LEU A 76 -12.98 -7.54 -7.43
N GLU A 77 -12.98 -7.70 -8.75
CA GLU A 77 -13.69 -8.77 -9.46
C GLU A 77 -13.06 -10.14 -9.27
N THR A 78 -11.76 -10.19 -8.95
CA THR A 78 -10.99 -11.44 -8.82
C THR A 78 -10.40 -11.62 -7.42
N LEU A 79 -10.78 -10.77 -6.47
CA LEU A 79 -10.30 -10.85 -5.09
C LEU A 79 -11.03 -11.97 -4.37
N ASP A 80 -10.29 -13.01 -3.99
CA ASP A 80 -10.79 -14.06 -3.10
C ASP A 80 -10.52 -13.65 -1.64
N LEU A 81 -11.59 -13.37 -0.89
CA LEU A 81 -11.48 -12.98 0.52
C LEU A 81 -11.21 -14.17 1.44
N ASP A 82 -11.65 -15.38 1.06
CA ASP A 82 -11.46 -16.58 1.88
C ASP A 82 -9.98 -17.00 1.87
N ASP A 83 -9.27 -16.73 0.78
CA ASP A 83 -7.83 -16.97 0.67
C ASP A 83 -6.98 -15.97 1.48
N ILE A 84 -7.45 -14.73 1.65
CA ILE A 84 -6.62 -13.65 2.21
C ILE A 84 -6.95 -13.24 3.64
N LEU A 85 -8.13 -13.60 4.18
CA LEU A 85 -8.51 -13.35 5.58
C LEU A 85 -8.12 -14.50 6.52
#